data_AF-A0A5C6MXI7-F1
#
_entry.id   AF-A0A5C6MXI7-F1
#
_cell.length_a   1.000
_cell.length_b   1.000
_cell.length_c   1.000
_cell.angle_alpha   90.00
_cell.angle_beta   90.00
_cell.angle_gamma   90.00
#
_symmetry.space_group_name_H-M   'P 1'
#
loop_
_entity.id
_entity.type
_entity.pdbx_description
1 polymer ?
#
loop_
_entity_poly.entity_id
_entity_poly.type
_entity_poly.pdbx_seq_one_letter_code
_entity_poly.pdbx_strand_id
1 'polypeptide(L)'
;MWAEVWKLALLQLLLLEFCWVKGVPACESHEFQCKLGICIPAVWRCDGDDDCADNSDEEDCGREGCCKMSSVVGKCSMLLQNKTLPVCLTVESQCEANQFRCNDGLCIPASWQCDGDKDCSDYTDELECIAWSSFTNNPDPAEKRPHRTAVLAADLQESCQAEDFMCGSGRCIPATWRCDGTGDCPDNSDEMNCPRRTCDPAMYQCKSGECILASWRCDGASDCGDETDEENCTQAYKEMTCPPGHFQCKYGECIPARWKCDDEFDCSDQSDEENCFRIFGDLGGNATLPCRLPSKRSNTGIQVKWIKLENDESPLEDVLHSLGTKTKTFGRFENRVFLQGADSRDVSLVIHDIAVEDMGQYRCEVIDGTKRTAEEGFLKVKGCVIEGVVFPYSPPSGRYNLNFTKATQACLEQDAVIASHNQLLKAWRGGLDWCNAGWLSDGSVRYPITKAREPCGGADNPAGLRSYGLQDRQSLFDVFCFSSTLKGTFYWLVQPDSLTFAEAVQACLDDGAQIAKVGHIFSAWKLEGYDRCDAGWLADGSVRYPISRPRKNCSPTESAVRFVGFPDKTQKSFGVYCYKAEQ
;
A
#
# COMPACT_ATOMS: atom_id res chain seq x y z
N MET A 1 -53.05 60.12 -9.79
CA MET A 1 -51.68 59.94 -10.35
C MET A 1 -50.72 59.44 -9.27
N TRP A 2 -51.02 58.28 -8.70
CA TRP A 2 -50.26 57.64 -7.60
C TRP A 2 -50.21 56.11 -7.89
N ALA A 3 -49.86 55.74 -9.12
CA ALA A 3 -49.98 54.35 -9.62
C ALA A 3 -48.88 53.92 -10.62
N GLU A 4 -47.99 54.82 -11.06
CA GLU A 4 -46.99 54.55 -12.11
C GLU A 4 -45.53 54.61 -11.60
N VAL A 5 -45.28 55.08 -10.38
CA VAL A 5 -43.92 55.16 -9.80
C VAL A 5 -43.54 53.90 -9.00
N TRP A 6 -44.50 53.02 -8.69
CA TRP A 6 -44.27 51.78 -7.92
C TRP A 6 -43.93 50.56 -8.80
N LYS A 7 -43.93 50.67 -10.13
CA LYS A 7 -43.69 49.55 -11.05
C LYS A 7 -42.24 49.33 -11.48
N LEU A 8 -41.30 50.20 -11.09
CA LEU A 8 -39.85 50.00 -11.30
C LEU A 8 -39.07 49.70 -10.01
N ALA A 9 -39.70 49.77 -8.84
CA ALA A 9 -39.09 49.46 -7.55
C ALA A 9 -39.29 48.01 -7.08
N LEU A 10 -39.93 47.16 -7.90
CA LEU A 10 -40.28 45.77 -7.56
C LEU A 10 -39.61 44.73 -8.46
N LEU A 11 -38.56 45.13 -9.21
CA LEU A 11 -37.75 44.23 -10.06
C LEU A 11 -36.25 44.22 -9.69
N GLN A 12 -35.90 44.74 -8.52
CA GLN A 12 -34.53 44.69 -7.98
C GLN A 12 -34.47 44.19 -6.52
N LEU A 13 -35.57 43.59 -6.03
CA LEU A 13 -35.73 42.97 -4.71
C LEU A 13 -36.12 41.49 -4.86
N LEU A 14 -35.31 40.73 -5.61
CA LEU A 14 -35.52 39.29 -5.82
C LEU A 14 -34.19 38.51 -5.93
N LEU A 15 -33.14 38.96 -5.22
CA LEU A 15 -31.81 38.32 -5.26
C LEU A 15 -31.03 38.29 -3.92
N LEU A 16 -31.62 38.63 -2.78
CA LEU A 16 -30.92 38.63 -1.47
C LEU A 16 -31.79 38.17 -0.27
N GLU A 17 -32.45 37.02 -0.37
CA GLU A 17 -32.62 36.10 0.77
C GLU A 17 -32.73 34.66 0.25
N PHE A 18 -31.59 33.96 0.21
CA PHE A 18 -31.43 32.49 0.33
C PHE A 18 -29.94 32.17 0.08
N CYS A 19 -29.08 32.45 1.07
CA CYS A 19 -27.80 31.76 1.17
C CYS A 19 -27.90 30.78 2.33
N TRP A 20 -28.66 29.71 2.09
CA TRP A 20 -28.54 28.51 2.91
C TRP A 20 -27.08 28.03 2.90
N VAL A 21 -26.71 27.41 4.02
CA VAL A 21 -25.57 26.51 4.21
C VAL A 21 -24.99 26.00 2.88
N LYS A 22 -23.69 26.25 2.62
CA LYS A 22 -22.97 25.47 1.61
C LYS A 22 -23.11 24.01 2.01
N GLY A 23 -23.87 23.25 1.22
CA GLY A 23 -24.14 21.85 1.51
C GLY A 23 -22.84 21.08 1.69
N VAL A 24 -22.85 20.16 2.65
CA VAL A 24 -21.91 19.03 2.69
C VAL A 24 -21.90 18.42 1.28
N PRO A 25 -20.74 18.10 0.68
CA PRO A 25 -20.75 17.37 -0.59
C PRO A 25 -21.57 16.10 -0.39
N ALA A 26 -22.58 15.90 -1.26
CA ALA A 26 -23.20 14.60 -1.35
C ALA A 26 -22.13 13.59 -1.79
N CYS A 27 -22.12 12.42 -1.14
CA CYS A 27 -21.18 11.35 -1.45
C CYS A 27 -21.25 10.94 -2.93
N GLU A 28 -20.19 10.35 -3.45
CA GLU A 28 -20.17 9.93 -4.85
C GLU A 28 -21.18 8.82 -5.13
N SER A 29 -21.53 8.59 -6.41
CA SER A 29 -22.65 7.71 -6.80
C SER A 29 -22.48 6.22 -6.43
N HIS A 30 -21.33 5.86 -5.86
CA HIS A 30 -20.95 4.52 -5.41
C HIS A 30 -20.72 4.43 -3.88
N GLU A 31 -21.02 5.50 -3.14
CA GLU A 31 -20.86 5.62 -1.69
C GLU A 31 -22.22 5.72 -0.97
N PHE A 32 -22.29 5.20 0.25
CA PHE A 32 -23.42 5.37 1.16
C PHE A 32 -23.15 6.53 2.12
N GLN A 33 -24.16 7.39 2.31
CA GLN A 33 -24.08 8.51 3.24
C GLN A 33 -24.72 8.17 4.59
N CYS A 34 -23.88 8.03 5.62
CA CYS A 34 -24.28 7.84 7.02
C CYS A 34 -25.10 9.04 7.54
N LYS A 35 -25.89 8.86 8.61
CA LYS A 35 -26.72 9.96 9.15
C LYS A 35 -25.89 11.11 9.75
N LEU A 36 -24.68 10.81 10.24
CA LEU A 36 -23.68 11.81 10.62
C LEU A 36 -22.97 12.51 9.44
N GLY A 37 -23.31 12.15 8.19
CA GLY A 37 -22.76 12.79 6.98
C GLY A 37 -21.40 12.26 6.51
N ILE A 38 -20.96 11.13 7.07
CA ILE A 38 -19.79 10.37 6.62
C ILE A 38 -20.15 9.60 5.34
N CYS A 39 -19.22 9.50 4.39
CA CYS A 39 -19.36 8.68 3.20
C CYS A 39 -18.55 7.38 3.39
N ILE A 40 -19.18 6.23 3.18
CA ILE A 40 -18.53 4.92 3.18
C ILE A 40 -18.78 4.20 1.84
N PRO A 41 -17.96 3.22 1.41
CA PRO A 41 -18.25 2.41 0.24
C PRO A 41 -19.65 1.77 0.33
N ALA A 42 -20.46 1.83 -0.73
CA ALA A 42 -21.83 1.28 -0.68
C ALA A 42 -21.92 -0.26 -0.53
N VAL A 43 -20.76 -0.94 -0.48
CA VAL A 43 -20.63 -2.37 -0.13
C VAL A 43 -20.60 -2.61 1.38
N TRP A 44 -20.24 -1.61 2.20
CA TRP A 44 -20.21 -1.66 3.66
C TRP A 44 -21.56 -1.22 4.23
N ARG A 45 -22.63 -1.85 3.73
CA ARG A 45 -24.00 -1.56 4.15
C ARG A 45 -24.76 -2.87 4.27
N CYS A 46 -25.21 -3.18 5.47
CA CYS A 46 -25.81 -4.48 5.80
C CYS A 46 -24.82 -5.65 5.68
N ASP A 47 -23.53 -5.43 5.96
CA ASP A 47 -22.51 -6.48 6.05
C ASP A 47 -22.28 -6.97 7.49
N GLY A 48 -22.75 -6.20 8.48
CA GLY A 48 -22.84 -6.60 9.90
C GLY A 48 -21.85 -5.92 10.83
N ASP A 49 -21.00 -5.02 10.32
CA ASP A 49 -20.09 -4.17 11.09
C ASP A 49 -20.58 -2.69 11.07
N ASP A 50 -20.21 -1.88 12.09
CA ASP A 50 -20.62 -0.46 12.21
C ASP A 50 -19.52 0.46 11.65
N ASP A 51 -19.49 0.60 10.32
CA ASP A 51 -18.53 1.43 9.58
C ASP A 51 -18.92 2.91 9.55
N CYS A 52 -20.22 3.22 9.70
CA CYS A 52 -20.73 4.57 9.86
C CYS A 52 -20.44 5.18 11.25
N ALA A 53 -20.07 4.37 12.24
CA ALA A 53 -19.90 4.71 13.66
C ALA A 53 -21.14 5.34 14.36
N ASP A 54 -22.28 5.31 13.67
CA ASP A 54 -23.62 5.64 14.14
C ASP A 54 -24.65 4.55 13.80
N ASN A 55 -24.19 3.40 13.29
CA ASN A 55 -24.97 2.24 12.87
C ASN A 55 -26.03 2.54 11.77
N SER A 56 -25.88 3.62 10.98
CA SER A 56 -26.83 3.99 9.91
C SER A 56 -26.79 3.10 8.67
N ASP A 57 -25.63 2.50 8.42
CA ASP A 57 -25.35 1.45 7.45
C ASP A 57 -26.14 0.17 7.75
N GLU A 58 -26.14 -0.23 9.02
CA GLU A 58 -26.82 -1.43 9.54
C GLU A 58 -28.29 -1.20 9.94
N GLU A 59 -28.81 0.02 9.80
CA GLU A 59 -30.22 0.35 10.01
C GLU A 59 -31.07 0.21 8.73
N ASP A 60 -32.24 -0.41 8.88
CA ASP A 60 -33.20 -0.77 7.82
C ASP A 60 -32.69 -1.85 6.83
N CYS A 61 -31.75 -2.68 7.28
CA CYS A 61 -31.38 -3.94 6.63
C CYS A 61 -32.55 -4.94 6.67
N GLY A 62 -33.34 -4.96 5.60
CA GLY A 62 -34.54 -5.78 5.48
C GLY A 62 -34.25 -7.27 5.74
N ARG A 63 -34.95 -7.86 6.71
CA ARG A 63 -34.84 -9.30 7.04
C ARG A 63 -35.46 -10.19 5.97
N GLU A 64 -34.72 -10.43 4.89
CA GLU A 64 -34.72 -11.65 4.06
C GLU A 64 -33.74 -11.43 2.88
N GLY A 65 -32.47 -11.85 3.03
CA GLY A 65 -31.50 -11.60 1.94
C GLY A 65 -30.02 -11.92 2.15
N CYS A 66 -29.59 -12.68 3.17
CA CYS A 66 -28.20 -13.13 3.21
C CYS A 66 -27.92 -14.14 2.09
N CYS A 67 -27.24 -13.71 1.02
CA CYS A 67 -26.69 -14.60 0.00
C CYS A 67 -25.16 -14.50 -0.03
N LYS A 68 -24.51 -15.61 0.34
CA LYS A 68 -23.08 -15.84 0.14
C LYS A 68 -22.72 -15.63 -1.33
N MET A 69 -21.58 -15.01 -1.61
CA MET A 69 -21.00 -15.02 -2.95
C MET A 69 -20.51 -16.44 -3.29
N SER A 70 -21.38 -17.21 -3.93
CA SER A 70 -20.99 -18.33 -4.79
C SER A 70 -21.84 -18.23 -6.05
N SER A 71 -21.21 -17.69 -7.10
CA SER A 71 -21.70 -17.57 -8.48
C SER A 71 -22.94 -16.71 -8.77
N VAL A 72 -22.84 -15.97 -9.89
CA VAL A 72 -23.89 -15.27 -10.67
C VAL A 72 -24.26 -13.84 -10.23
N VAL A 73 -24.41 -13.00 -11.25
CA VAL A 73 -24.57 -11.53 -11.26
C VAL A 73 -25.98 -11.07 -10.87
N GLY A 74 -26.09 -9.89 -10.23
CA GLY A 74 -27.32 -9.09 -10.21
C GLY A 74 -27.30 -7.88 -9.27
N LYS A 75 -27.17 -6.65 -9.81
CA LYS A 75 -27.40 -5.39 -9.06
C LYS A 75 -28.86 -4.93 -9.16
N CYS A 76 -29.36 -4.25 -8.14
CA CYS A 76 -30.58 -3.43 -8.19
C CYS A 76 -30.31 -2.04 -7.58
N SER A 77 -30.87 -1.00 -8.19
CA SER A 77 -30.88 0.38 -7.67
C SER A 77 -32.29 0.97 -7.73
N MET A 78 -32.55 2.01 -6.93
CA MET A 78 -33.87 2.61 -6.73
C MET A 78 -34.18 3.74 -7.73
N LEU A 79 -35.48 4.05 -7.93
CA LEU A 79 -36.12 5.24 -7.31
C LEU A 79 -37.62 5.42 -7.68
N LEU A 80 -38.43 5.64 -6.62
CA LEU A 80 -39.59 6.56 -6.53
C LEU A 80 -40.73 6.54 -7.59
N GLN A 81 -41.82 5.80 -7.32
CA GLN A 81 -43.09 6.33 -6.74
C GLN A 81 -44.31 5.40 -6.95
N ASN A 82 -44.81 4.81 -5.85
CA ASN A 82 -46.17 4.29 -5.66
C ASN A 82 -46.82 3.39 -6.76
N LYS A 83 -46.46 2.10 -6.80
CA LYS A 83 -47.41 0.95 -6.67
C LYS A 83 -46.72 -0.42 -6.67
N THR A 84 -47.52 -1.44 -6.35
CA THR A 84 -47.19 -2.83 -6.02
C THR A 84 -46.65 -3.71 -7.17
N LEU A 85 -45.68 -4.56 -6.81
CA LEU A 85 -45.31 -5.88 -7.39
C LEU A 85 -44.71 -5.88 -8.83
N PRO A 86 -43.44 -6.33 -9.00
CA PRO A 86 -42.79 -6.38 -10.31
C PRO A 86 -43.07 -7.67 -11.09
N VAL A 87 -43.17 -7.52 -12.41
CA VAL A 87 -43.11 -8.59 -13.43
C VAL A 87 -42.12 -8.13 -14.50
N CYS A 88 -41.31 -9.04 -15.03
CA CYS A 88 -40.26 -8.73 -16.00
C CYS A 88 -40.80 -8.18 -17.34
N LEU A 89 -40.11 -7.22 -17.95
CA LEU A 89 -39.83 -7.14 -19.40
C LEU A 89 -38.87 -5.98 -19.74
N THR A 90 -38.09 -6.15 -20.80
CA THR A 90 -36.95 -5.33 -21.26
C THR A 90 -37.32 -4.24 -22.26
N VAL A 91 -36.67 -3.05 -22.22
CA VAL A 91 -36.41 -2.20 -23.42
C VAL A 91 -35.10 -1.38 -23.27
N GLU A 92 -34.12 -1.73 -24.11
CA GLU A 92 -33.09 -0.91 -24.80
C GLU A 92 -32.55 0.42 -24.19
N SER A 93 -31.24 0.42 -23.89
CA SER A 93 -30.34 1.52 -24.20
C SER A 93 -29.11 0.97 -24.95
N GLN A 94 -28.84 1.48 -26.14
CA GLN A 94 -27.81 0.95 -27.05
C GLN A 94 -26.56 1.85 -27.02
N CYS A 95 -25.36 1.23 -27.06
CA CYS A 95 -24.12 1.97 -27.31
C CYS A 95 -24.12 2.58 -28.73
N GLU A 96 -23.22 3.50 -29.02
CA GLU A 96 -23.10 4.04 -30.38
C GLU A 96 -22.64 2.95 -31.37
N ALA A 97 -22.99 3.07 -32.65
CA ALA A 97 -22.82 2.00 -33.64
C ALA A 97 -21.37 1.56 -33.97
N ASN A 98 -20.37 2.16 -33.32
CA ASN A 98 -18.95 1.78 -33.38
C ASN A 98 -18.37 1.43 -31.99
N GLN A 99 -19.22 1.09 -31.01
CA GLN A 99 -18.83 0.76 -29.64
C GLN A 99 -19.28 -0.66 -29.27
N PHE A 100 -18.38 -1.42 -28.65
CA PHE A 100 -18.69 -2.69 -28.00
C PHE A 100 -19.24 -2.44 -26.59
N ARG A 101 -20.12 -3.32 -26.10
CA ARG A 101 -20.74 -3.20 -24.78
C ARG A 101 -20.27 -4.33 -23.86
N CYS A 102 -19.46 -3.98 -22.88
CA CYS A 102 -19.06 -4.86 -21.77
C CYS A 102 -20.30 -5.37 -21.00
N ASN A 103 -20.22 -6.54 -20.34
CA ASN A 103 -21.37 -7.09 -19.61
C ASN A 103 -21.76 -6.23 -18.40
N ASP A 104 -20.78 -5.62 -17.74
CA ASP A 104 -20.94 -4.59 -16.69
C ASP A 104 -21.72 -3.34 -17.16
N GLY A 105 -21.84 -3.15 -18.48
CA GLY A 105 -22.59 -2.08 -19.13
C GLY A 105 -21.76 -0.91 -19.65
N LEU A 106 -20.42 -0.96 -19.56
CA LEU A 106 -19.54 0.02 -20.19
C LEU A 106 -19.61 -0.07 -21.74
N CYS A 107 -19.49 1.07 -22.43
CA CYS A 107 -19.36 1.11 -23.89
C CYS A 107 -17.92 1.50 -24.25
N ILE A 108 -17.14 0.57 -24.80
CA ILE A 108 -15.76 0.78 -25.29
C ILE A 108 -15.74 0.87 -26.82
N PRO A 109 -14.69 1.39 -27.49
CA PRO A 109 -14.57 1.31 -28.94
C PRO A 109 -14.67 -0.14 -29.44
N ALA A 110 -15.39 -0.40 -30.53
CA ALA A 110 -15.53 -1.76 -31.08
C ALA A 110 -14.23 -2.33 -31.69
N SER A 111 -13.14 -1.57 -31.67
CA SER A 111 -11.78 -2.04 -31.98
C SER A 111 -11.07 -2.67 -30.78
N TRP A 112 -11.55 -2.41 -29.55
CA TRP A 112 -11.03 -2.93 -28.28
C TRP A 112 -11.85 -4.15 -27.83
N GLN A 113 -12.18 -5.01 -28.79
CA GLN A 113 -12.82 -6.28 -28.56
C GLN A 113 -11.95 -7.30 -29.28
N CYS A 114 -11.36 -8.23 -28.54
CA CYS A 114 -10.40 -9.21 -29.07
C CYS A 114 -9.11 -8.57 -29.64
N ASP A 115 -8.63 -7.47 -29.06
CA ASP A 115 -7.29 -6.93 -29.36
C ASP A 115 -6.20 -7.38 -28.37
N GLY A 116 -6.59 -8.10 -27.31
CA GLY A 116 -5.68 -8.81 -26.40
C GLY A 116 -5.29 -8.03 -25.15
N ASP A 117 -5.78 -6.80 -25.01
CA ASP A 117 -5.67 -5.98 -23.80
C ASP A 117 -7.01 -6.02 -23.01
N LYS A 118 -6.98 -5.65 -21.72
CA LYS A 118 -8.19 -5.61 -20.88
C LYS A 118 -8.75 -4.19 -20.79
N ASP A 119 -9.77 -3.91 -21.59
CA ASP A 119 -10.50 -2.65 -21.63
C ASP A 119 -11.90 -2.72 -20.96
N CYS A 120 -12.55 -3.88 -20.90
CA CYS A 120 -13.72 -4.11 -20.04
C CYS A 120 -13.28 -4.48 -18.62
N SER A 121 -13.91 -3.87 -17.61
CA SER A 121 -13.64 -4.15 -16.18
C SER A 121 -13.79 -5.63 -15.81
N ASP A 122 -14.70 -6.32 -16.50
CA ASP A 122 -15.07 -7.73 -16.33
C ASP A 122 -14.43 -8.68 -17.36
N TYR A 123 -13.52 -8.19 -18.23
CA TYR A 123 -12.85 -8.96 -19.30
C TYR A 123 -13.78 -9.46 -20.43
N THR A 124 -15.02 -8.94 -20.53
CA THR A 124 -16.00 -9.36 -21.55
C THR A 124 -15.55 -9.13 -23.00
N ASP A 125 -14.76 -8.09 -23.23
CA ASP A 125 -14.05 -7.78 -24.46
C ASP A 125 -13.19 -8.94 -24.99
N GLU A 126 -12.56 -9.69 -24.08
CA GLU A 126 -11.62 -10.77 -24.39
C GLU A 126 -12.18 -12.20 -24.14
N LEU A 127 -13.32 -12.32 -23.43
CA LEU A 127 -13.88 -13.61 -23.00
C LEU A 127 -14.52 -14.46 -24.10
N GLU A 128 -15.06 -13.86 -25.18
CA GLU A 128 -15.70 -14.59 -26.30
C GLU A 128 -14.90 -14.55 -27.61
N CYS A 129 -13.59 -14.33 -27.54
CA CYS A 129 -12.72 -14.19 -28.72
C CYS A 129 -12.33 -15.52 -29.42
N ILE A 130 -12.86 -16.66 -28.96
CA ILE A 130 -12.52 -18.00 -29.46
C ILE A 130 -13.78 -18.81 -29.79
N ALA A 131 -14.46 -18.48 -30.89
CA ALA A 131 -15.55 -19.31 -31.43
C ALA A 131 -15.85 -19.12 -32.94
N TRP A 132 -14.86 -19.17 -33.84
CA TRP A 132 -15.17 -19.44 -35.27
C TRP A 132 -14.10 -20.21 -36.06
N SER A 133 -13.93 -21.49 -35.74
CA SER A 133 -13.35 -22.47 -36.68
C SER A 133 -14.37 -23.57 -37.00
N SER A 134 -14.95 -23.48 -38.22
CA SER A 134 -15.85 -24.46 -38.87
C SER A 134 -17.30 -24.50 -38.31
N PHE A 135 -18.40 -24.37 -39.09
CA PHE A 135 -18.66 -24.29 -40.54
C PHE A 135 -19.89 -23.35 -40.78
N THR A 136 -20.39 -22.96 -41.96
CA THR A 136 -20.20 -23.35 -43.38
C THR A 136 -20.33 -22.11 -44.31
N ASN A 137 -20.04 -22.29 -45.61
CA ASN A 137 -20.68 -21.62 -46.77
C ASN A 137 -20.76 -20.07 -46.86
N ASN A 138 -19.66 -19.44 -47.31
CA ASN A 138 -19.52 -18.56 -48.50
C ASN A 138 -20.73 -17.71 -49.01
N PRO A 139 -20.59 -16.41 -49.45
CA PRO A 139 -19.44 -15.50 -49.51
C PRO A 139 -19.64 -14.09 -48.84
N ASP A 140 -18.61 -13.24 -48.93
CA ASP A 140 -18.49 -11.77 -48.72
C ASP A 140 -19.80 -10.91 -48.78
N PRO A 141 -19.89 -9.78 -48.02
CA PRO A 141 -19.15 -8.57 -48.41
C PRO A 141 -18.62 -7.63 -47.30
N ALA A 142 -17.33 -7.34 -47.39
CA ALA A 142 -16.72 -6.00 -47.47
C ALA A 142 -16.73 -5.00 -46.27
N GLU A 143 -15.48 -4.76 -45.80
CA GLU A 143 -14.86 -3.46 -45.49
C GLU A 143 -15.32 -2.57 -44.32
N LYS A 144 -14.36 -2.30 -43.42
CA LYS A 144 -13.89 -0.93 -43.13
C LYS A 144 -12.36 -0.89 -42.96
N ARG A 145 -11.73 -0.09 -43.84
CA ARG A 145 -10.29 0.25 -43.99
C ARG A 145 -9.88 1.37 -42.99
N PRO A 146 -8.63 1.93 -42.89
CA PRO A 146 -7.58 2.09 -43.92
C PRO A 146 -6.08 1.96 -43.48
N HIS A 147 -5.09 1.82 -44.38
CA HIS A 147 -4.52 2.95 -45.14
C HIS A 147 -3.61 2.60 -46.35
N ARG A 148 -3.58 3.57 -47.29
CA ARG A 148 -2.58 3.86 -48.37
C ARG A 148 -2.63 3.13 -49.73
N THR A 149 -3.33 3.83 -50.64
CA THR A 149 -2.87 4.26 -51.98
C THR A 149 -2.83 3.25 -53.13
N ALA A 150 -3.52 3.59 -54.22
CA ALA A 150 -3.62 2.84 -55.47
C ALA A 150 -2.61 3.30 -56.55
N VAL A 151 -2.37 2.47 -57.58
CA VAL A 151 -2.54 2.80 -59.02
C VAL A 151 -2.62 1.49 -59.86
N LEU A 152 -3.76 1.35 -60.56
CA LEU A 152 -4.04 0.71 -61.87
C LEU A 152 -3.17 -0.45 -62.45
N ALA A 153 -3.83 -1.62 -62.54
CA ALA A 153 -4.23 -2.32 -63.79
C ALA A 153 -3.24 -3.13 -64.68
N ALA A 154 -3.75 -4.33 -65.01
CA ALA A 154 -3.62 -5.12 -66.24
C ALA A 154 -2.44 -6.10 -66.44
N ASP A 155 -2.84 -7.34 -66.72
CA ASP A 155 -2.13 -8.50 -67.25
C ASP A 155 -0.71 -8.30 -67.83
N LEU A 156 0.22 -9.13 -67.33
CA LEU A 156 1.04 -9.96 -68.22
C LEU A 156 1.58 -11.19 -67.48
N GLN A 157 1.58 -12.31 -68.18
CA GLN A 157 1.98 -13.64 -67.74
C GLN A 157 3.51 -13.71 -67.47
N GLU A 158 3.91 -13.81 -66.21
CA GLU A 158 5.30 -14.12 -65.81
C GLU A 158 5.41 -15.51 -65.17
N SER A 159 6.48 -16.22 -65.55
CA SER A 159 6.96 -17.40 -64.81
C SER A 159 7.35 -16.99 -63.39
N CYS A 160 7.21 -17.90 -62.42
CA CYS A 160 7.67 -17.67 -61.04
C CYS A 160 9.10 -17.11 -61.03
N GLN A 161 9.40 -16.19 -60.10
CA GLN A 161 10.73 -15.61 -59.95
C GLN A 161 11.73 -16.73 -59.60
N ALA A 162 13.02 -16.50 -59.84
CA ALA A 162 14.05 -17.55 -59.77
C ALA A 162 14.25 -18.19 -58.36
N GLU A 163 13.60 -17.66 -57.33
CA GLU A 163 13.67 -18.11 -55.93
C GLU A 163 12.29 -18.52 -55.37
N ASP A 164 11.26 -18.62 -56.22
CA ASP A 164 9.92 -19.10 -55.86
C ASP A 164 9.72 -20.58 -56.26
N PHE A 165 8.99 -21.33 -55.44
CA PHE A 165 8.54 -22.68 -55.77
C PHE A 165 7.20 -22.63 -56.53
N MET A 166 7.14 -23.32 -57.68
CA MET A 166 5.90 -23.49 -58.43
C MET A 166 5.17 -24.76 -57.96
N CYS A 167 4.00 -24.57 -57.35
CA CYS A 167 3.08 -25.66 -57.01
C CYS A 167 2.67 -26.46 -58.25
N GLY A 168 2.28 -27.73 -58.07
CA GLY A 168 1.72 -28.56 -59.15
C GLY A 168 0.45 -27.97 -59.77
N SER A 169 -0.29 -27.19 -58.98
CA SER A 169 -1.44 -26.37 -59.39
C SER A 169 -1.09 -25.09 -60.20
N GLY A 170 0.19 -24.75 -60.36
CA GLY A 170 0.67 -23.60 -61.14
C GLY A 170 0.76 -22.27 -60.37
N ARG A 171 0.47 -22.26 -59.06
CA ARG A 171 0.70 -21.12 -58.16
C ARG A 171 2.19 -21.03 -57.78
N CYS A 172 2.73 -19.82 -57.66
CA CYS A 172 4.06 -19.60 -57.08
C CYS A 172 3.91 -19.32 -55.56
N ILE A 173 4.75 -19.96 -54.74
CA ILE A 173 4.95 -19.64 -53.32
C ILE A 173 6.44 -19.39 -53.06
N PRO A 174 6.84 -18.67 -51.99
CA PRO A 174 8.25 -18.51 -51.64
C PRO A 174 8.93 -19.86 -51.43
N ALA A 175 10.18 -20.05 -51.89
CA ALA A 175 10.87 -21.34 -51.69
C ALA A 175 11.15 -21.69 -50.22
N THR A 176 11.00 -20.74 -49.29
CA THR A 176 11.00 -20.96 -47.84
C THR A 176 9.78 -21.72 -47.34
N TRP A 177 8.64 -21.62 -48.05
CA TRP A 177 7.37 -22.31 -47.75
C TRP A 177 7.28 -23.67 -48.44
N ARG A 178 8.43 -24.28 -48.71
CA ARG A 178 8.50 -25.64 -49.22
C ARG A 178 9.01 -26.54 -48.11
N CYS A 179 8.24 -27.56 -47.77
CA CYS A 179 8.52 -28.50 -46.69
C CYS A 179 8.46 -27.90 -45.28
N ASP A 180 7.82 -26.75 -45.07
CA ASP A 180 7.81 -26.04 -43.78
C ASP A 180 6.78 -26.57 -42.77
N GLY A 181 5.92 -27.50 -43.19
CA GLY A 181 4.91 -28.17 -42.37
C GLY A 181 3.49 -27.66 -42.64
N THR A 182 3.31 -26.61 -43.44
CA THR A 182 2.00 -26.08 -43.82
C THR A 182 1.70 -26.31 -45.31
N GLY A 183 0.42 -26.56 -45.63
CA GLY A 183 -0.04 -26.78 -47.01
C GLY A 183 -0.36 -25.46 -47.69
N ASP A 184 0.66 -24.74 -48.14
CA ASP A 184 0.56 -23.41 -48.75
C ASP A 184 0.26 -23.48 -50.26
N CYS A 185 0.58 -24.59 -50.91
CA CYS A 185 0.10 -24.95 -52.23
C CYS A 185 -1.35 -25.45 -52.17
N PRO A 186 -2.26 -25.01 -53.08
CA PRO A 186 -3.64 -25.50 -53.17
C PRO A 186 -3.79 -27.02 -53.36
N ASP A 187 -2.72 -27.69 -53.79
CA ASP A 187 -2.60 -29.13 -54.00
C ASP A 187 -1.62 -29.83 -53.03
N ASN A 188 -1.17 -29.15 -51.96
CA ASN A 188 -0.17 -29.59 -50.98
C ASN A 188 1.12 -30.17 -51.63
N SER A 189 1.49 -29.64 -52.80
CA SER A 189 2.64 -30.13 -53.59
C SER A 189 4.01 -29.65 -53.09
N ASP A 190 4.01 -28.63 -52.23
CA ASP A 190 5.10 -28.11 -51.42
C ASP A 190 5.56 -29.12 -50.35
N GLU A 191 4.61 -29.71 -49.62
CA GLU A 191 4.86 -30.68 -48.55
C GLU A 191 5.11 -32.11 -49.05
N MET A 192 5.17 -32.30 -50.36
CA MET A 192 5.37 -33.60 -51.01
C MET A 192 6.86 -33.86 -51.34
N ASN A 193 7.34 -35.05 -50.96
CA ASN A 193 8.74 -35.50 -51.12
C ASN A 193 9.79 -34.64 -50.38
N CYS A 194 9.47 -34.22 -49.16
CA CYS A 194 10.37 -33.46 -48.30
C CYS A 194 11.46 -34.35 -47.65
N PRO A 195 12.70 -33.84 -47.51
CA PRO A 195 13.73 -34.52 -46.73
C PRO A 195 13.32 -34.56 -45.24
N ARG A 196 13.62 -35.66 -44.54
CA ARG A 196 13.31 -35.79 -43.11
C ARG A 196 13.99 -34.67 -42.31
N ARG A 197 13.19 -33.83 -41.65
CA ARG A 197 13.67 -32.81 -40.72
C ARG A 197 14.30 -33.50 -39.49
N THR A 198 15.61 -33.31 -39.33
CA THR A 198 16.32 -33.56 -38.07
C THR A 198 16.35 -32.26 -37.27
N CYS A 199 15.94 -32.29 -36.02
CA CYS A 199 15.96 -31.11 -35.15
C CYS A 199 17.38 -30.54 -34.97
N ASP A 200 17.47 -29.28 -34.55
CA ASP A 200 18.74 -28.67 -34.14
C ASP A 200 19.37 -29.46 -32.99
N PRO A 201 20.72 -29.64 -32.92
CA PRO A 201 21.38 -30.37 -31.84
C PRO A 201 21.12 -29.83 -30.42
N ALA A 202 20.58 -28.62 -30.25
CA ALA A 202 20.13 -28.08 -28.96
C ALA A 202 18.67 -28.46 -28.59
N MET A 203 17.95 -29.16 -29.46
CA MET A 203 16.53 -29.52 -29.31
C MET A 203 16.34 -31.04 -29.23
N TYR A 204 15.28 -31.47 -28.56
CA TYR A 204 14.85 -32.87 -28.52
C TYR A 204 13.80 -33.15 -29.60
N GLN A 205 13.92 -34.29 -30.29
CA GLN A 205 12.96 -34.71 -31.30
C GLN A 205 11.98 -35.73 -30.72
N CYS A 206 10.71 -35.32 -30.62
CA CYS A 206 9.58 -36.16 -30.23
C CYS A 206 9.34 -37.29 -31.24
N LYS A 207 8.65 -38.38 -30.85
CA LYS A 207 8.31 -39.45 -31.81
C LYS A 207 7.26 -39.01 -32.84
N SER A 208 6.38 -38.08 -32.46
CA SER A 208 5.51 -37.30 -33.35
C SER A 208 6.25 -36.60 -34.49
N GLY A 209 7.53 -36.27 -34.29
CA GLY A 209 8.39 -35.56 -35.23
C GLY A 209 8.62 -34.08 -34.87
N GLU A 210 7.90 -33.56 -33.87
CA GLU A 210 8.09 -32.20 -33.35
C GLU A 210 9.44 -32.02 -32.64
N CYS A 211 9.89 -30.77 -32.54
CA CYS A 211 11.16 -30.39 -31.91
C CYS A 211 10.87 -29.49 -30.71
N ILE A 212 11.14 -30.00 -29.49
CA ILE A 212 11.02 -29.22 -28.25
C ILE A 212 12.41 -28.84 -27.71
N LEU A 213 12.48 -27.95 -26.73
CA LEU A 213 13.74 -27.61 -26.08
C LEU A 213 14.30 -28.82 -25.33
N ALA A 214 15.62 -29.05 -25.35
CA ALA A 214 16.23 -30.16 -24.62
C ALA A 214 16.11 -30.06 -23.09
N SER A 215 15.66 -28.91 -22.57
CA SER A 215 15.27 -28.71 -21.17
C SER A 215 13.89 -29.25 -20.82
N TRP A 216 12.97 -29.33 -21.79
CA TRP A 216 11.59 -29.81 -21.64
C TRP A 216 11.51 -31.32 -21.84
N ARG A 217 12.44 -32.04 -21.22
CA ARG A 217 12.52 -33.49 -21.33
C ARG A 217 12.76 -34.06 -19.95
N CYS A 218 11.82 -34.83 -19.45
CA CYS A 218 11.79 -35.29 -18.06
C CYS A 218 11.58 -34.16 -17.05
N ASP A 219 10.83 -33.10 -17.43
CA ASP A 219 10.48 -31.99 -16.53
C ASP A 219 9.09 -32.14 -15.88
N GLY A 220 8.29 -33.10 -16.33
CA GLY A 220 7.00 -33.45 -15.77
C GLY A 220 5.79 -32.91 -16.53
N ALA A 221 5.99 -32.14 -17.61
CA ALA A 221 4.96 -31.73 -18.56
C ALA A 221 4.95 -32.63 -19.82
N SER A 222 3.90 -32.55 -20.63
CA SER A 222 3.82 -33.25 -21.93
C SER A 222 3.85 -32.21 -23.04
N ASP A 223 5.06 -31.76 -23.38
CA ASP A 223 5.36 -30.75 -24.39
C ASP A 223 5.45 -31.35 -25.80
N CYS A 224 5.81 -32.64 -25.90
CA CYS A 224 5.76 -33.40 -27.15
C CYS A 224 4.33 -33.75 -27.62
N GLY A 225 3.31 -33.54 -26.78
CA GLY A 225 1.91 -33.89 -27.03
C GLY A 225 1.60 -35.40 -27.12
N ASP A 226 2.62 -36.24 -27.27
CA ASP A 226 2.58 -37.70 -27.29
C ASP A 226 3.23 -38.35 -26.03
N GLU A 227 3.56 -37.54 -25.01
CA GLU A 227 4.25 -37.92 -23.75
C GLU A 227 5.65 -38.55 -23.95
N THR A 228 6.27 -38.41 -25.13
CA THR A 228 7.56 -39.10 -25.43
C THR A 228 8.82 -38.39 -24.94
N ASP A 229 8.68 -37.15 -24.48
CA ASP A 229 9.57 -36.39 -23.61
C ASP A 229 9.70 -37.00 -22.21
N GLU A 230 8.57 -37.39 -21.61
CA GLU A 230 8.48 -37.98 -20.26
C GLU A 230 8.73 -39.49 -20.21
N GLU A 231 8.86 -40.14 -21.36
CA GLU A 231 9.20 -41.55 -21.43
C GLU A 231 10.67 -41.84 -21.05
N ASN A 232 10.84 -42.82 -20.17
CA ASN A 232 12.12 -43.49 -19.88
C ASN A 232 13.18 -42.59 -19.20
N CYS A 233 12.72 -41.62 -18.42
CA CYS A 233 13.52 -40.75 -17.56
C CYS A 233 14.26 -41.52 -16.47
N THR A 234 15.59 -41.64 -16.59
CA THR A 234 16.42 -42.30 -15.58
C THR A 234 16.56 -41.45 -14.32
N GLN A 235 16.77 -42.10 -13.17
CA GLN A 235 16.85 -41.46 -11.84
C GLN A 235 17.82 -40.26 -11.76
N ALA A 236 18.83 -40.19 -12.64
CA ALA A 236 19.77 -39.08 -12.74
C ALA A 236 19.12 -37.74 -13.17
N TYR A 237 18.00 -37.75 -13.91
CA TYR A 237 17.26 -36.53 -14.26
C TYR A 237 16.41 -36.01 -13.08
N LYS A 238 16.05 -36.89 -12.13
CA LYS A 238 15.36 -36.52 -10.87
C LYS A 238 16.27 -35.88 -9.81
N GLU A 239 17.58 -35.78 -10.07
CA GLU A 239 18.55 -35.10 -9.21
C GLU A 239 19.06 -33.79 -9.82
N MET A 240 18.35 -33.23 -10.83
CA MET A 240 18.58 -31.86 -11.31
C MET A 240 18.03 -30.85 -10.28
N THR A 241 18.76 -30.64 -9.19
CA THR A 241 18.54 -29.49 -8.30
C THR A 241 18.70 -28.20 -9.10
N CYS A 242 17.84 -27.21 -8.87
CA CYS A 242 17.83 -25.95 -9.60
C CYS A 242 19.21 -25.25 -9.63
N PRO A 243 19.48 -24.39 -10.65
CA PRO A 243 20.73 -23.63 -10.74
C PRO A 243 21.00 -22.82 -9.45
N PRO A 244 22.27 -22.53 -9.10
CA PRO A 244 22.59 -21.71 -7.94
C PRO A 244 21.80 -20.39 -7.92
N GLY A 245 21.19 -20.06 -6.79
CA GLY A 245 20.32 -18.87 -6.65
C GLY A 245 18.87 -19.08 -7.12
N HIS A 246 18.43 -20.31 -7.34
CA HIS A 246 17.03 -20.66 -7.63
C HIS A 246 16.46 -21.61 -6.57
N PHE A 247 15.21 -21.40 -6.18
CA PHE A 247 14.42 -22.28 -5.32
C PHE A 247 13.68 -23.31 -6.17
N GLN A 248 13.61 -24.55 -5.68
CA GLN A 248 12.87 -25.63 -6.33
C GLN A 248 11.48 -25.75 -5.71
N CYS A 249 10.46 -25.47 -6.50
CA CYS A 249 9.06 -25.73 -6.18
C CYS A 249 8.85 -27.25 -5.99
N LYS A 250 7.82 -27.62 -5.24
CA LYS A 250 7.54 -29.02 -4.84
C LYS A 250 7.00 -29.88 -5.97
N TYR A 251 6.46 -29.28 -7.05
CA TYR A 251 6.25 -29.94 -8.34
C TYR A 251 7.42 -29.81 -9.35
N GLY A 252 8.56 -29.25 -8.94
CA GLY A 252 9.82 -29.34 -9.70
C GLY A 252 10.25 -28.09 -10.46
N GLU A 253 9.35 -27.10 -10.63
CA GLU A 253 9.68 -25.79 -11.21
C GLU A 253 10.83 -25.09 -10.45
N CYS A 254 11.61 -24.27 -11.16
CA CYS A 254 12.74 -23.53 -10.60
C CYS A 254 12.53 -22.02 -10.70
N ILE A 255 12.14 -21.38 -9.60
CA ILE A 255 12.02 -19.92 -9.50
C ILE A 255 13.32 -19.30 -8.95
N PRO A 256 13.64 -18.03 -9.23
CA PRO A 256 14.67 -17.28 -8.50
C PRO A 256 14.49 -17.39 -6.97
N ALA A 257 15.55 -17.65 -6.21
CA ALA A 257 15.43 -17.89 -4.77
C ALA A 257 14.84 -16.68 -3.99
N ARG A 258 15.06 -15.46 -4.52
CA ARG A 258 14.47 -14.19 -4.03
C ARG A 258 12.93 -14.12 -4.10
N TRP A 259 12.28 -15.02 -4.85
CA TRP A 259 10.82 -15.15 -4.97
C TRP A 259 10.24 -16.13 -3.96
N LYS A 260 11.08 -16.69 -3.08
CA LYS A 260 10.62 -17.48 -1.95
C LYS A 260 10.28 -16.55 -0.77
N CYS A 261 9.07 -16.67 -0.22
CA CYS A 261 8.60 -15.86 0.91
C CYS A 261 8.50 -14.34 0.63
N ASP A 262 8.27 -13.90 -0.60
CA ASP A 262 8.26 -12.48 -0.99
C ASP A 262 6.86 -11.80 -0.98
N ASP A 263 5.82 -12.57 -0.64
CA ASP A 263 4.38 -12.24 -0.62
C ASP A 263 3.61 -12.54 -1.93
N GLU A 264 4.25 -12.87 -3.05
CA GLU A 264 3.60 -13.35 -4.29
C GLU A 264 3.53 -14.90 -4.36
N PHE A 265 2.87 -15.45 -5.38
CA PHE A 265 2.83 -16.90 -5.65
C PHE A 265 3.48 -17.19 -7.01
N ASP A 266 4.80 -17.34 -7.03
CA ASP A 266 5.62 -17.59 -8.21
C ASP A 266 5.76 -19.09 -8.55
N CYS A 267 5.61 -20.00 -7.57
CA CYS A 267 5.45 -21.43 -7.85
C CYS A 267 4.00 -21.77 -8.22
N SER A 268 3.78 -22.60 -9.25
CA SER A 268 2.45 -23.11 -9.64
C SER A 268 1.72 -23.89 -8.52
N ASP A 269 2.46 -24.32 -7.49
CA ASP A 269 1.96 -25.05 -6.32
C ASP A 269 2.02 -24.27 -5.00
N GLN A 270 2.36 -22.98 -5.05
CA GLN A 270 2.47 -22.08 -3.88
C GLN A 270 3.50 -22.55 -2.82
N SER A 271 4.44 -23.44 -3.19
CA SER A 271 5.42 -24.03 -2.27
C SER A 271 6.62 -23.12 -1.95
N ASP A 272 6.76 -22.03 -2.69
CA ASP A 272 7.56 -20.84 -2.41
C ASP A 272 7.09 -20.08 -1.16
N GLU A 273 5.79 -20.05 -0.93
CA GLU A 273 5.16 -19.46 0.26
C GLU A 273 4.85 -20.47 1.37
N GLU A 274 5.02 -21.78 1.12
CA GLU A 274 4.89 -22.81 2.15
C GLU A 274 6.02 -22.70 3.20
N ASN A 275 5.63 -22.72 4.48
CA ASN A 275 6.52 -22.71 5.65
C ASN A 275 7.34 -21.40 5.84
N CYS A 276 6.94 -20.32 5.18
CA CYS A 276 7.47 -18.98 5.39
C CYS A 276 6.98 -18.36 6.70
N PHE A 277 7.84 -18.30 7.73
CA PHE A 277 7.52 -17.63 8.98
C PHE A 277 7.56 -16.10 8.82
N ARG A 278 6.44 -15.51 8.38
CA ARG A 278 6.24 -14.04 8.36
C ARG A 278 5.95 -13.55 9.78
N ILE A 279 6.89 -12.81 10.38
CA ILE A 279 6.78 -12.38 11.78
C ILE A 279 6.66 -10.89 11.87
N PHE A 280 5.60 -10.46 12.56
CA PHE A 280 5.34 -9.06 12.84
C PHE A 280 5.83 -8.71 14.24
N GLY A 281 6.86 -7.86 14.31
CA GLY A 281 7.35 -7.30 15.57
C GLY A 281 7.08 -5.80 15.68
N ASP A 282 6.54 -5.33 16.81
CA ASP A 282 6.34 -3.89 17.04
C ASP A 282 7.67 -3.19 17.38
N LEU A 283 7.84 -1.93 16.93
CA LEU A 283 9.01 -1.11 17.31
C LEU A 283 9.08 -0.91 18.84
N GLY A 284 10.22 -1.27 19.44
CA GLY A 284 10.42 -1.30 20.89
C GLY A 284 9.75 -2.48 21.61
N GLY A 285 9.05 -3.36 20.88
CA GLY A 285 8.48 -4.60 21.37
C GLY A 285 9.48 -5.75 21.38
N ASN A 286 8.97 -6.98 21.37
CA ASN A 286 9.75 -8.20 21.19
C ASN A 286 9.16 -9.07 20.08
N ALA A 287 10.01 -9.86 19.41
CA ALA A 287 9.63 -10.81 18.37
C ALA A 287 10.38 -12.12 18.57
N THR A 288 9.71 -13.22 18.29
CA THR A 288 10.26 -14.58 18.38
C THR A 288 10.33 -15.18 16.98
N LEU A 289 11.54 -15.33 16.45
CA LEU A 289 11.82 -16.06 15.21
C LEU A 289 11.86 -17.57 15.51
N PRO A 290 10.95 -18.39 14.96
CA PRO A 290 10.85 -19.79 15.31
C PRO A 290 12.02 -20.58 14.73
N CYS A 291 12.52 -21.54 15.49
CA CYS A 291 13.40 -22.59 14.98
C CYS A 291 13.30 -23.82 15.88
N ARG A 292 13.11 -25.01 15.30
CA ARG A 292 12.84 -26.23 16.07
C ARG A 292 13.85 -27.33 15.82
N LEU A 293 14.26 -28.01 16.88
CA LEU A 293 15.20 -29.13 16.80
C LEU A 293 14.51 -30.41 16.28
N PRO A 294 15.14 -31.16 15.34
CA PRO A 294 14.60 -32.42 14.84
C PRO A 294 14.52 -33.50 15.92
N SER A 295 13.52 -34.38 15.82
CA SER A 295 13.01 -35.24 16.92
C SER A 295 13.95 -36.28 17.56
N LYS A 296 15.21 -36.42 17.16
CA LYS A 296 16.15 -37.42 17.70
C LYS A 296 17.26 -36.75 18.50
N ARG A 297 17.26 -36.91 19.84
CA ARG A 297 18.32 -36.41 20.72
C ARG A 297 19.65 -37.12 20.47
N SER A 298 20.61 -36.40 19.91
CA SER A 298 22.04 -36.64 20.10
C SER A 298 22.47 -36.01 21.43
N ASN A 299 23.26 -36.73 22.24
CA ASN A 299 23.61 -36.30 23.59
C ASN A 299 24.90 -35.46 23.67
N THR A 300 25.33 -34.88 22.55
CA THR A 300 26.61 -34.18 22.42
C THR A 300 26.50 -32.94 21.52
N GLY A 301 26.47 -31.75 22.14
CA GLY A 301 26.97 -30.51 21.53
C GLY A 301 26.20 -29.98 20.31
N ILE A 302 24.87 -30.00 20.33
CA ILE A 302 24.05 -29.28 19.33
C ILE A 302 24.50 -27.82 19.26
N GLN A 303 24.83 -27.36 18.05
CA GLN A 303 25.12 -25.96 17.76
C GLN A 303 23.94 -25.32 17.04
N VAL A 304 23.60 -24.10 17.43
CA VAL A 304 22.58 -23.28 16.76
C VAL A 304 23.23 -21.96 16.36
N LYS A 305 23.12 -21.60 15.09
CA LYS A 305 23.65 -20.35 14.54
C LYS A 305 22.50 -19.54 13.94
N TRP A 306 22.27 -18.36 14.48
CA TRP A 306 21.37 -17.37 13.90
C TRP A 306 22.20 -16.30 13.17
N ILE A 307 21.84 -16.05 11.92
CA ILE A 307 22.51 -15.11 11.00
C ILE A 307 21.43 -14.20 10.40
N LYS A 308 21.73 -12.91 10.22
CA LYS A 308 20.93 -12.01 9.38
C LYS A 308 21.48 -12.04 7.95
N LEU A 309 20.61 -12.07 6.95
CA LEU A 309 21.00 -12.12 5.54
C LEU A 309 20.90 -10.74 4.87
N GLU A 310 21.66 -10.56 3.79
CA GLU A 310 21.42 -9.55 2.76
C GLU A 310 20.34 -10.03 1.76
N ASN A 311 19.92 -9.14 0.85
CA ASN A 311 18.89 -9.41 -0.16
C ASN A 311 19.30 -10.46 -1.22
N ASP A 312 20.58 -10.85 -1.26
CA ASP A 312 21.15 -11.90 -2.12
C ASP A 312 21.38 -13.22 -1.35
N GLU A 313 20.79 -13.35 -0.15
CA GLU A 313 20.98 -14.45 0.81
C GLU A 313 22.41 -14.59 1.39
N SER A 314 23.31 -13.65 1.09
CA SER A 314 24.64 -13.60 1.70
C SER A 314 24.54 -13.33 3.21
N PRO A 315 25.43 -13.92 4.04
CA PRO A 315 25.45 -13.65 5.47
C PRO A 315 25.94 -12.23 5.77
N LEU A 316 25.04 -11.32 6.12
CA LEU A 316 25.33 -9.93 6.48
C LEU A 316 26.04 -9.83 7.83
N GLU A 317 25.45 -10.42 8.87
CA GLU A 317 25.95 -10.36 10.24
C GLU A 317 25.53 -11.60 11.06
N ASP A 318 26.45 -12.09 11.89
CA ASP A 318 26.16 -13.11 12.90
C ASP A 318 25.32 -12.47 14.02
N VAL A 319 24.27 -13.16 14.49
CA VAL A 319 23.31 -12.64 15.49
C VAL A 319 23.53 -13.31 16.84
N LEU A 320 23.42 -14.64 16.87
CA LEU A 320 23.61 -15.46 18.06
C LEU A 320 24.15 -16.83 17.68
N HIS A 321 25.22 -17.28 18.33
CA HIS A 321 25.71 -18.65 18.28
C HIS A 321 25.44 -19.33 19.63
N SER A 322 25.01 -20.59 19.61
CA SER A 322 24.84 -21.41 20.81
C SER A 322 25.58 -22.74 20.68
N LEU A 323 26.12 -23.22 21.79
CA LEU A 323 26.66 -24.57 21.97
C LEU A 323 26.07 -25.16 23.25
N GLY A 324 24.99 -25.94 23.11
CA GLY A 324 24.16 -26.37 24.23
C GLY A 324 23.59 -25.16 25.00
N THR A 325 23.91 -25.07 26.29
CA THR A 325 23.44 -23.98 27.18
C THR A 325 24.29 -22.70 27.12
N LYS A 326 25.39 -22.69 26.36
CA LYS A 326 26.26 -21.51 26.22
C LYS A 326 25.94 -20.73 24.95
N THR A 327 25.34 -19.57 25.11
CA THR A 327 25.10 -18.61 24.03
C THR A 327 26.22 -17.56 23.94
N LYS A 328 26.45 -17.06 22.74
CA LYS A 328 27.28 -15.89 22.44
C LYS A 328 26.51 -15.04 21.42
N THR A 329 26.28 -13.78 21.75
CA THR A 329 25.68 -12.78 20.87
C THR A 329 26.75 -11.89 20.25
N PHE A 330 26.40 -11.16 19.20
CA PHE A 330 27.34 -10.39 18.39
C PHE A 330 26.79 -9.01 18.03
N GLY A 331 27.70 -8.04 17.90
CA GLY A 331 27.39 -6.69 17.46
C GLY A 331 26.23 -6.03 18.23
N ARG A 332 25.32 -5.42 17.48
CA ARG A 332 24.12 -4.71 17.97
C ARG A 332 23.05 -5.57 18.64
N PHE A 333 23.17 -6.89 18.57
CA PHE A 333 22.27 -7.85 19.22
C PHE A 333 22.75 -8.24 20.63
N GLU A 334 23.94 -7.79 21.04
CA GLU A 334 24.46 -8.04 22.39
C GLU A 334 23.50 -7.50 23.47
N ASN A 335 23.19 -8.34 24.47
CA ASN A 335 22.16 -8.11 25.50
C ASN A 335 20.71 -7.91 25.02
N ARG A 336 20.42 -7.97 23.71
CA ARG A 336 19.07 -7.80 23.14
C ARG A 336 18.42 -9.10 22.65
N VAL A 337 19.20 -10.16 22.42
CA VAL A 337 18.68 -11.43 21.88
C VAL A 337 19.00 -12.64 22.76
N PHE A 338 18.08 -13.61 22.78
CA PHE A 338 18.25 -14.87 23.51
C PHE A 338 17.45 -16.03 22.88
N LEU A 339 17.77 -17.27 23.25
CA LEU A 339 17.04 -18.45 22.80
C LEU A 339 15.89 -18.80 23.75
N GLN A 340 14.71 -19.09 23.20
CA GLN A 340 13.51 -19.45 23.95
C GLN A 340 13.59 -20.90 24.45
N GLY A 341 14.23 -21.08 25.60
CA GLY A 341 14.30 -22.38 26.30
C GLY A 341 15.48 -23.24 25.86
N ALA A 342 16.69 -22.86 26.27
CA ALA A 342 17.96 -23.49 25.91
C ALA A 342 18.09 -25.00 26.21
N ASP A 343 17.24 -25.57 27.07
CA ASP A 343 17.17 -27.01 27.40
C ASP A 343 16.01 -27.75 26.69
N SER A 344 15.27 -27.05 25.82
CA SER A 344 14.03 -27.52 25.19
C SER A 344 14.23 -27.98 23.73
N ARG A 345 13.15 -28.41 23.06
CA ARG A 345 13.17 -28.67 21.60
C ARG A 345 13.03 -27.40 20.77
N ASP A 346 12.70 -26.31 21.43
CA ASP A 346 12.50 -25.00 20.85
C ASP A 346 13.81 -24.21 20.99
N VAL A 347 14.34 -23.72 19.87
CA VAL A 347 15.55 -22.89 19.79
C VAL A 347 15.25 -21.60 19.03
N SER A 348 14.00 -21.14 19.15
CA SER A 348 13.54 -19.86 18.63
C SER A 348 14.36 -18.69 19.19
N LEU A 349 14.71 -17.74 18.33
CA LEU A 349 15.42 -16.52 18.71
C LEU A 349 14.42 -15.44 19.11
N VAL A 350 14.50 -14.96 20.34
CA VAL A 350 13.74 -13.80 20.81
C VAL A 350 14.61 -12.56 20.70
N ILE A 351 14.12 -11.52 20.02
CA ILE A 351 14.74 -10.21 19.88
C ILE A 351 13.94 -9.20 20.71
N HIS A 352 14.60 -8.39 21.53
CA HIS A 352 13.99 -7.37 22.40
C HIS A 352 14.33 -5.93 21.99
N ASP A 353 13.38 -5.02 22.27
CA ASP A 353 13.44 -3.58 21.93
C ASP A 353 13.70 -3.39 20.43
N ILE A 354 12.88 -4.02 19.59
CA ILE A 354 13.08 -4.09 18.13
C ILE A 354 13.25 -2.70 17.53
N ALA A 355 14.30 -2.53 16.72
CA ALA A 355 14.60 -1.34 15.96
C ALA A 355 14.31 -1.55 14.46
N VAL A 356 14.15 -0.44 13.72
CA VAL A 356 13.90 -0.45 12.26
C VAL A 356 15.00 -1.23 11.53
N GLU A 357 16.24 -1.07 11.99
CA GLU A 357 17.43 -1.68 11.45
C GLU A 357 17.52 -3.21 11.68
N ASP A 358 16.68 -3.78 12.56
CA ASP A 358 16.53 -5.23 12.75
C ASP A 358 15.61 -5.87 11.69
N MET A 359 14.92 -5.09 10.86
CA MET A 359 14.09 -5.63 9.77
C MET A 359 14.93 -6.40 8.75
N GLY A 360 14.45 -7.56 8.27
CA GLY A 360 15.08 -8.35 7.21
C GLY A 360 14.90 -9.87 7.38
N GLN A 361 15.61 -10.63 6.55
CA GLN A 361 15.61 -12.09 6.56
C GLN A 361 16.66 -12.65 7.55
N TYR A 362 16.29 -13.71 8.24
CA TYR A 362 17.10 -14.39 9.24
C TYR A 362 17.14 -15.89 8.97
N ARG A 363 18.33 -16.49 9.08
CA ARG A 363 18.58 -17.92 8.91
C ARG A 363 18.94 -18.56 10.26
N CYS A 364 18.19 -19.58 10.66
CA CYS A 364 18.55 -20.49 11.74
C CYS A 364 19.27 -21.70 11.16
N GLU A 365 20.51 -21.94 11.55
CA GLU A 365 21.24 -23.16 11.22
C GLU A 365 21.43 -24.02 12.47
N VAL A 366 20.90 -25.24 12.43
CA VAL A 366 21.07 -26.24 13.48
C VAL A 366 22.07 -27.29 13.00
N ILE A 367 23.11 -27.54 13.80
CA ILE A 367 24.15 -28.53 13.53
C ILE A 367 24.12 -29.58 14.64
N ASP A 368 23.79 -30.83 14.27
CA ASP A 368 23.87 -32.01 15.13
C ASP A 368 24.84 -33.04 14.52
N GLY A 369 26.05 -33.08 15.07
CA GLY A 369 27.13 -33.95 14.59
C GLY A 369 27.52 -33.64 13.13
N THR A 370 27.09 -34.49 12.21
CA THR A 370 27.31 -34.34 10.76
C THR A 370 26.11 -33.83 9.99
N LYS A 371 24.96 -33.61 10.66
CA LYS A 371 23.75 -33.09 10.02
C LYS A 371 23.62 -31.60 10.26
N ARG A 372 23.41 -30.85 9.17
CA ARG A 372 23.05 -29.42 9.18
C ARG A 372 21.64 -29.29 8.62
N THR A 373 20.77 -28.60 9.34
CA THR A 373 19.43 -28.19 8.87
C THR A 373 19.34 -26.68 8.98
N ALA A 374 18.82 -26.03 7.93
CA ALA A 374 18.59 -24.60 7.92
C ALA A 374 17.09 -24.31 7.77
N GLU A 375 16.58 -23.42 8.61
CA GLU A 375 15.23 -22.85 8.52
C GLU A 375 15.39 -21.33 8.35
N GLU A 376 14.56 -20.70 7.53
CA GLU A 376 14.59 -19.27 7.27
C GLU A 376 13.27 -18.62 7.67
N GLY A 377 13.36 -17.37 8.15
CA GLY A 377 12.20 -16.59 8.56
C GLY A 377 12.44 -15.12 8.33
N PHE A 378 11.36 -14.38 8.10
CA PHE A 378 11.43 -12.96 7.76
C PHE A 378 10.80 -12.12 8.87
N LEU A 379 11.57 -11.16 9.40
CA LEU A 379 11.09 -10.21 10.40
C LEU A 379 10.60 -8.93 9.70
N LYS A 380 9.28 -8.81 9.51
CA LYS A 380 8.61 -7.55 9.14
C LYS A 380 8.32 -6.78 10.43
N VAL A 381 8.91 -5.60 10.59
CA VAL A 381 8.61 -4.75 11.74
C VAL A 381 7.27 -4.04 11.49
N LYS A 382 6.25 -4.29 12.31
CA LYS A 382 5.01 -3.48 12.32
C LYS A 382 5.32 -2.12 12.93
N GLY A 383 5.83 -1.25 12.07
CA GLY A 383 6.20 0.10 12.43
C GLY A 383 6.24 0.96 11.19
N CYS A 384 5.11 1.61 10.87
CA CYS A 384 5.12 2.73 9.93
C CYS A 384 5.98 3.84 10.56
N VAL A 385 7.25 3.93 10.15
CA VAL A 385 8.19 4.95 10.63
C VAL A 385 7.83 6.26 9.98
N ILE A 386 6.82 6.91 10.55
CA ILE A 386 6.59 8.32 10.30
C ILE A 386 7.56 9.08 11.21
N GLU A 387 8.63 9.62 10.64
CA GLU A 387 9.42 10.63 11.35
C GLU A 387 8.53 11.84 11.63
N GLY A 388 8.45 12.20 12.90
CA GLY A 388 7.46 13.16 13.37
C GLY A 388 7.69 13.52 14.82
N VAL A 389 7.01 14.58 15.24
CA VAL A 389 7.19 15.21 16.55
C VAL A 389 5.91 15.07 17.37
N VAL A 390 6.06 14.61 18.61
CA VAL A 390 4.98 14.71 19.60
C VAL A 390 5.14 16.02 20.35
N PHE A 391 4.06 16.79 20.44
CA PHE A 391 4.01 18.04 21.18
C PHE A 391 2.75 18.12 22.05
N PRO A 392 2.83 18.76 23.23
CA PRO A 392 1.67 19.03 24.07
C PRO A 392 0.88 20.21 23.50
N TYR A 393 -0.45 20.09 23.52
CA TYR A 393 -1.38 21.14 23.14
C TYR A 393 -2.45 21.39 24.22
N SER A 394 -2.71 22.67 24.47
CA SER A 394 -3.81 23.17 25.30
C SER A 394 -4.51 24.30 24.53
N PRO A 395 -5.85 24.39 24.55
CA PRO A 395 -6.59 25.41 23.82
C PRO A 395 -6.44 26.80 24.46
N PRO A 396 -6.81 27.88 23.73
CA PRO A 396 -6.81 29.25 24.26
C PRO A 396 -7.68 29.46 25.51
N SER A 397 -8.69 28.60 25.74
CA SER A 397 -9.53 28.62 26.94
C SER A 397 -8.81 28.16 28.22
N GLY A 398 -7.59 27.63 28.11
CA GLY A 398 -6.78 27.16 29.23
C GLY A 398 -6.57 25.64 29.25
N ARG A 399 -5.77 25.19 30.22
CA ARG A 399 -5.44 23.76 30.44
C ARG A 399 -6.66 22.95 30.86
N TYR A 400 -6.63 21.65 30.59
CA TYR A 400 -7.64 20.70 31.08
C TYR A 400 -9.08 21.07 30.68
N ASN A 401 -9.25 21.42 29.39
CA ASN A 401 -10.53 21.84 28.80
C ASN A 401 -10.96 20.97 27.61
N LEU A 402 -10.18 19.95 27.24
CA LEU A 402 -10.46 19.07 26.11
C LEU A 402 -10.99 17.72 26.63
N ASN A 403 -12.23 17.40 26.25
CA ASN A 403 -12.72 16.02 26.27
C ASN A 403 -12.12 15.24 25.08
N PHE A 404 -12.26 13.91 25.04
CA PHE A 404 -11.56 13.10 24.03
C PHE A 404 -11.87 13.54 22.58
N THR A 405 -13.13 13.81 22.25
CA THR A 405 -13.53 14.27 20.90
C THR A 405 -12.92 15.63 20.55
N LYS A 406 -12.96 16.60 21.48
CA LYS A 406 -12.35 17.92 21.30
C LYS A 406 -10.82 17.83 21.24
N ALA A 407 -10.21 16.87 21.93
CA ALA A 407 -8.78 16.62 21.89
C ALA A 407 -8.32 16.13 20.50
N THR A 408 -9.05 15.19 19.91
CA THR A 408 -8.81 14.74 18.53
C THR A 408 -8.98 15.86 17.53
N GLN A 409 -10.09 16.61 17.58
CA GLN A 409 -10.32 17.76 16.70
C GLN A 409 -9.23 18.84 16.86
N ALA A 410 -8.83 19.14 18.10
CA ALA A 410 -7.79 20.11 18.39
C ALA A 410 -6.42 19.75 17.78
N CYS A 411 -6.07 18.47 17.69
CA CYS A 411 -4.87 18.06 16.97
C CYS A 411 -5.02 18.26 15.45
N LEU A 412 -6.17 17.88 14.87
CA LEU A 412 -6.44 18.04 13.44
C LEU A 412 -6.37 19.52 13.01
N GLU A 413 -6.91 20.43 13.81
CA GLU A 413 -6.80 21.88 13.60
C GLU A 413 -5.34 22.38 13.55
N GLN A 414 -4.39 21.65 14.15
CA GLN A 414 -2.96 21.95 14.18
C GLN A 414 -2.12 21.16 13.15
N ASP A 415 -2.75 20.53 12.16
CA ASP A 415 -2.11 19.62 11.18
C ASP A 415 -1.33 18.48 11.85
N ALA A 416 -2.00 17.84 12.80
CA ALA A 416 -1.51 16.72 13.60
C ALA A 416 -2.64 15.72 13.91
N VAL A 417 -2.27 14.51 14.30
CA VAL A 417 -3.20 13.52 14.87
C VAL A 417 -2.98 13.40 16.37
N ILE A 418 -3.91 12.80 17.11
CA ILE A 418 -3.67 12.48 18.52
C ILE A 418 -2.55 11.43 18.64
N ALA A 419 -1.57 11.67 19.52
CA ALA A 419 -0.39 10.82 19.64
C ALA A 419 -0.74 9.46 20.25
N SER A 420 -0.06 8.41 19.79
CA SER A 420 -0.12 7.08 20.40
C SER A 420 0.79 6.95 21.63
N HIS A 421 0.57 5.93 22.45
CA HIS A 421 1.42 5.64 23.60
C HIS A 421 2.90 5.49 23.21
N ASN A 422 3.19 4.76 22.14
CA ASN A 422 4.56 4.51 21.68
C ASN A 422 5.21 5.79 21.12
N GLN A 423 4.46 6.65 20.45
CA GLN A 423 4.95 7.97 20.00
C GLN A 423 5.32 8.85 21.20
N LEU A 424 4.46 8.94 22.23
CA LEU A 424 4.77 9.71 23.44
C LEU A 424 5.96 9.11 24.22
N LEU A 425 6.08 7.78 24.28
CA LEU A 425 7.22 7.09 24.89
C LEU A 425 8.53 7.42 24.16
N LYS A 426 8.54 7.38 22.82
CA LYS A 426 9.71 7.77 22.00
C LYS A 426 10.08 9.24 22.23
N ALA A 427 9.09 10.14 22.29
CA ALA A 427 9.32 11.56 22.57
C ALA A 427 9.92 11.79 23.97
N TRP A 428 9.44 11.09 24.99
CA TRP A 428 10.02 11.12 26.36
C TRP A 428 11.45 10.59 26.40
N ARG A 429 11.75 9.44 25.77
CA ARG A 429 13.12 8.93 25.60
C ARG A 429 14.01 9.98 24.87
N GLY A 430 13.43 10.73 23.93
CA GLY A 430 14.05 11.87 23.23
C GLY A 430 14.10 13.19 24.02
N GLY A 431 13.80 13.18 25.32
CA GLY A 431 13.93 14.33 26.23
C GLY A 431 12.66 15.15 26.48
N LEU A 432 11.49 14.75 25.95
CA LEU A 432 10.23 15.45 26.22
C LEU A 432 9.85 15.35 27.71
N ASP A 433 9.68 16.51 28.34
CA ASP A 433 9.41 16.66 29.76
C ASP A 433 8.20 17.59 29.94
N TRP A 434 7.04 17.03 30.30
CA TRP A 434 5.79 17.77 30.40
C TRP A 434 4.94 17.34 31.59
N CYS A 435 4.59 18.31 32.43
CA CYS A 435 3.93 18.10 33.71
C CYS A 435 2.43 17.79 33.60
N ASN A 436 1.77 18.27 32.55
CA ASN A 436 0.31 18.18 32.44
C ASN A 436 -0.12 16.83 31.86
N ALA A 437 -1.21 16.30 32.39
CA ALA A 437 -1.90 15.13 31.91
C ALA A 437 -2.59 15.40 30.55
N GLY A 438 -2.31 14.57 29.55
CA GLY A 438 -2.88 14.70 28.21
C GLY A 438 -3.41 13.39 27.64
N TRP A 439 -4.46 13.50 26.82
CA TRP A 439 -5.05 12.40 26.07
C TRP A 439 -4.07 11.78 25.05
N LEU A 440 -4.23 10.47 24.82
CA LEU A 440 -3.58 9.67 23.79
C LEU A 440 -4.61 8.91 22.95
N SER A 441 -4.20 8.41 21.78
CA SER A 441 -5.06 7.73 20.81
C SER A 441 -5.79 6.48 21.35
N ASP A 442 -5.22 5.83 22.38
CA ASP A 442 -5.80 4.67 23.06
C ASP A 442 -6.90 5.02 24.07
N GLY A 443 -7.23 6.31 24.24
CA GLY A 443 -8.13 6.79 25.29
C GLY A 443 -7.50 6.74 26.68
N SER A 444 -6.18 6.55 26.79
CA SER A 444 -5.45 6.73 28.04
C SER A 444 -5.00 8.18 28.24
N VAL A 445 -4.80 8.57 29.49
CA VAL A 445 -4.30 9.90 29.86
C VAL A 445 -2.96 9.73 30.57
N ARG A 446 -1.91 10.38 30.03
CA ARG A 446 -0.52 10.20 30.48
C ARG A 446 0.23 11.53 30.55
N TYR A 447 1.41 11.53 31.17
CA TYR A 447 2.33 12.68 31.17
C TYR A 447 3.80 12.26 31.35
N PRO A 448 4.73 12.74 30.50
CA PRO A 448 6.14 12.36 30.53
C PRO A 448 6.96 13.24 31.49
N ILE A 449 7.72 12.65 32.41
CA ILE A 449 8.63 13.40 33.30
C ILE A 449 10.05 12.87 33.16
N THR A 450 11.03 13.75 32.89
CA THR A 450 12.46 13.38 32.84
C THR A 450 13.19 13.63 34.15
N LYS A 451 12.69 14.53 35.01
CA LYS A 451 13.23 14.82 36.36
C LYS A 451 12.10 15.08 37.36
N ALA A 452 12.15 14.39 38.50
CA ALA A 452 11.24 14.61 39.61
C ALA A 452 11.32 16.07 40.09
N ARG A 453 10.16 16.74 40.21
CA ARG A 453 10.02 18.11 40.74
C ARG A 453 8.59 18.35 41.16
N GLU A 454 8.36 19.22 42.14
CA GLU A 454 7.02 19.72 42.43
C GLU A 454 6.58 20.78 41.40
N PRO A 455 5.28 20.88 41.06
CA PRO A 455 4.16 20.05 41.51
C PRO A 455 4.01 18.73 40.72
N CYS A 456 4.96 18.42 39.83
CA CYS A 456 4.93 17.31 38.89
C CYS A 456 5.23 15.95 39.57
N GLY A 457 4.34 15.56 40.48
CA GLY A 457 4.33 14.23 41.06
C GLY A 457 5.26 13.99 42.25
N GLY A 458 5.64 15.05 42.98
CA GLY A 458 6.38 14.98 44.25
C GLY A 458 7.89 14.71 44.10
N ALA A 459 8.66 15.00 45.15
CA ALA A 459 10.12 14.86 45.17
C ALA A 459 10.59 13.40 45.10
N ASP A 460 9.83 12.45 45.66
CA ASP A 460 10.26 11.06 45.87
C ASP A 460 9.96 10.11 44.69
N ASN A 461 9.28 10.56 43.64
CA ASN A 461 8.83 9.70 42.55
C ASN A 461 9.72 9.83 41.30
N PRO A 462 10.24 8.72 40.75
CA PRO A 462 11.24 8.74 39.68
C PRO A 462 10.72 9.28 38.34
N ALA A 463 11.66 9.56 37.44
CA ALA A 463 11.40 9.89 36.05
C ALA A 463 10.69 8.73 35.33
N GLY A 464 9.78 9.05 34.41
CA GLY A 464 8.95 8.08 33.71
C GLY A 464 7.76 8.70 32.99
N LEU A 465 7.12 7.91 32.13
CA LEU A 465 5.84 8.24 31.52
C LEU A 465 4.70 7.81 32.47
N ARG A 466 4.19 8.75 33.26
CA ARG A 466 3.12 8.48 34.23
C ARG A 466 1.78 8.33 33.52
N SER A 467 0.89 7.52 34.09
CA SER A 467 -0.40 7.16 33.50
C SER A 467 -1.52 7.24 34.53
N TYR A 468 -2.65 7.82 34.13
CA TYR A 468 -3.93 7.71 34.82
C TYR A 468 -4.79 6.56 34.27
N GLY A 469 -4.23 5.74 33.36
CA GLY A 469 -4.96 4.67 32.68
C GLY A 469 -5.95 5.20 31.65
N LEU A 470 -6.91 4.34 31.27
CA LEU A 470 -8.09 4.74 30.49
C LEU A 470 -8.96 5.68 31.34
N GLN A 471 -9.50 6.72 30.72
CA GLN A 471 -10.35 7.71 31.38
C GLN A 471 -11.69 7.84 30.64
N ASP A 472 -12.73 8.28 31.35
CA ASP A 472 -14.03 8.55 30.72
C ASP A 472 -13.89 9.66 29.67
N ARG A 473 -14.44 9.43 28.46
CA ARG A 473 -14.26 10.32 27.29
C ARG A 473 -14.80 11.74 27.48
N GLN A 474 -15.65 11.99 28.48
CA GLN A 474 -16.12 13.33 28.85
C GLN A 474 -15.15 14.09 29.77
N SER A 475 -14.20 13.40 30.41
CA SER A 475 -13.19 14.00 31.29
C SER A 475 -12.35 15.04 30.56
N LEU A 476 -11.94 16.09 31.28
CA LEU A 476 -11.23 17.22 30.66
C LEU A 476 -9.74 17.15 30.95
N PHE A 477 -8.93 17.04 29.90
CA PHE A 477 -7.46 17.01 29.97
C PHE A 477 -6.84 17.93 28.90
N ASP A 478 -5.50 17.98 28.84
CA ASP A 478 -4.79 18.49 27.67
C ASP A 478 -4.71 17.37 26.60
N VAL A 479 -3.97 17.56 25.51
CA VAL A 479 -3.73 16.50 24.51
C VAL A 479 -2.27 16.48 24.06
N PHE A 480 -1.75 15.29 23.78
CA PHE A 480 -0.50 15.15 23.02
C PHE A 480 -0.83 14.92 21.56
N CYS A 481 -0.37 15.81 20.70
CA CYS A 481 -0.54 15.69 19.26
C CYS A 481 0.76 15.20 18.62
N PHE A 482 0.66 14.44 17.54
CA PHE A 482 1.74 13.96 16.70
C PHE A 482 1.61 14.57 15.30
N SER A 483 2.61 15.34 14.88
CA SER A 483 2.72 15.81 13.49
C SER A 483 3.81 15.05 12.76
N SER A 484 3.43 14.46 11.64
CA SER A 484 4.27 13.81 10.65
C SER A 484 4.93 14.87 9.75
N THR A 485 6.24 14.78 9.49
CA THR A 485 7.00 15.50 8.44
C THR A 485 6.44 16.82 7.88
N LEU A 486 7.20 17.90 8.06
CA LEU A 486 6.87 19.21 7.48
C LEU A 486 6.91 19.16 5.93
N LYS A 487 5.75 19.29 5.27
CA LYS A 487 5.60 19.25 3.79
C LYS A 487 5.53 20.64 3.17
N GLY A 488 6.54 21.46 3.44
CA GLY A 488 6.60 22.84 2.99
C GLY A 488 7.56 23.69 3.81
N THR A 489 7.79 24.93 3.38
CA THR A 489 8.77 25.81 4.00
C THR A 489 8.18 26.54 5.21
N PHE A 490 8.79 26.36 6.39
CA PHE A 490 8.51 27.16 7.59
C PHE A 490 9.52 28.31 7.74
N TYR A 491 9.01 29.52 7.97
CA TYR A 491 9.85 30.71 8.12
C TYR A 491 9.16 31.76 9.00
N TRP A 492 9.85 32.88 9.22
CA TRP A 492 9.39 33.96 10.09
C TRP A 492 9.47 35.29 9.34
N LEU A 493 8.44 36.11 9.46
CA LEU A 493 8.33 37.41 8.81
C LEU A 493 8.26 38.57 9.81
N VAL A 494 8.91 39.67 9.41
CA VAL A 494 8.77 41.06 9.88
C VAL A 494 9.11 41.38 11.35
N GLN A 495 9.89 42.47 11.52
CA GLN A 495 9.67 43.53 12.54
C GLN A 495 10.42 44.82 12.12
N PRO A 496 9.75 45.99 12.09
CA PRO A 496 10.30 47.17 12.77
C PRO A 496 9.44 47.68 13.93
N ASP A 497 8.11 47.66 13.77
CA ASP A 497 7.10 47.93 14.81
C ASP A 497 6.00 46.86 14.67
N SER A 498 5.48 46.36 15.80
CA SER A 498 4.96 45.00 15.80
C SER A 498 3.56 44.80 15.21
N LEU A 499 3.22 43.52 14.99
CA LEU A 499 1.97 43.13 14.36
C LEU A 499 0.95 42.72 15.42
N THR A 500 -0.28 43.19 15.24
CA THR A 500 -1.47 42.55 15.85
C THR A 500 -1.69 41.18 15.23
N PHE A 501 -2.52 40.33 15.84
CA PHE A 501 -2.82 39.00 15.28
C PHE A 501 -3.43 39.08 13.86
N ALA A 502 -4.29 40.07 13.60
CA ALA A 502 -4.91 40.24 12.28
C ALA A 502 -3.88 40.66 11.21
N GLU A 503 -2.98 41.60 11.53
CA GLU A 503 -1.90 42.02 10.63
C GLU A 503 -0.87 40.90 10.41
N ALA A 504 -0.61 40.06 11.43
CA ALA A 504 0.24 38.89 11.32
C ALA A 504 -0.32 37.85 10.32
N VAL A 505 -1.63 37.57 10.38
CA VAL A 505 -2.30 36.69 9.40
C VAL A 505 -2.19 37.27 7.99
N GLN A 506 -2.47 38.58 7.83
CA GLN A 506 -2.39 39.23 6.52
C GLN A 506 -0.97 39.23 5.95
N ALA A 507 0.05 39.47 6.79
CA ALA A 507 1.44 39.49 6.35
C ALA A 507 1.93 38.14 5.78
N CYS A 508 1.43 37.00 6.27
CA CYS A 508 1.71 35.71 5.63
C CYS A 508 0.97 35.56 4.29
N LEU A 509 -0.30 35.98 4.23
CA LEU A 509 -1.11 35.90 3.01
C LEU A 509 -0.54 36.75 1.86
N ASP A 510 -0.03 37.94 2.18
CA ASP A 510 0.61 38.85 1.21
C ASP A 510 1.89 38.25 0.59
N ASP A 511 2.57 37.33 1.30
CA ASP A 511 3.74 36.56 0.84
C ASP A 511 3.36 35.22 0.15
N GLY A 512 2.07 34.97 -0.01
CA GLY A 512 1.53 33.73 -0.59
C GLY A 512 1.72 32.51 0.31
N ALA A 513 1.59 32.69 1.62
CA ALA A 513 1.70 31.66 2.64
C ALA A 513 0.55 31.75 3.66
N GLN A 514 0.40 30.73 4.51
CA GLN A 514 -0.52 30.78 5.65
C GLN A 514 0.23 31.03 6.96
N ILE A 515 -0.46 31.54 7.98
CA ILE A 515 0.11 31.62 9.33
C ILE A 515 0.39 30.19 9.85
N ALA A 516 1.56 29.98 10.43
CA ALA A 516 1.98 28.67 10.86
C ALA A 516 1.16 28.16 12.06
N LYS A 517 0.83 26.87 12.05
CA LYS A 517 0.18 26.15 13.16
C LYS A 517 1.21 25.68 14.19
N VAL A 518 0.73 25.21 15.34
CA VAL A 518 1.60 24.66 16.39
C VAL A 518 2.36 23.42 15.91
N GLY A 519 1.76 22.55 15.08
CA GLY A 519 2.46 21.42 14.47
C GLY A 519 3.68 21.85 13.66
N HIS A 520 3.55 22.89 12.82
CA HIS A 520 4.62 23.34 11.93
C HIS A 520 5.86 23.82 12.69
N ILE A 521 5.71 24.63 13.74
CA ILE A 521 6.85 25.13 14.53
C ILE A 521 7.58 24.01 15.30
N PHE A 522 6.85 23.00 15.81
CA PHE A 522 7.48 21.84 16.45
C PHE A 522 8.21 20.96 15.44
N SER A 523 7.64 20.77 14.24
CA SER A 523 8.27 19.98 13.17
C SER A 523 9.53 20.67 12.64
N ALA A 524 9.47 21.96 12.30
CA ALA A 524 10.63 22.75 11.88
C ALA A 524 11.74 22.78 12.95
N TRP A 525 11.38 22.93 14.22
CA TRP A 525 12.35 22.88 15.33
C TRP A 525 13.03 21.52 15.47
N LYS A 526 12.25 20.42 15.45
CA LYS A 526 12.77 19.08 15.80
C LYS A 526 13.39 18.33 14.62
N LEU A 527 12.85 18.51 13.40
CA LEU A 527 13.27 17.80 12.19
C LEU A 527 14.29 18.63 11.39
N GLU A 528 14.04 19.93 11.20
CA GLU A 528 14.92 20.83 10.42
C GLU A 528 15.94 21.58 11.30
N GLY A 529 15.80 21.49 12.63
CA GLY A 529 16.71 22.14 13.59
C GLY A 529 16.49 23.66 13.77
N TYR A 530 15.38 24.21 13.27
CA TYR A 530 15.10 25.65 13.22
C TYR A 530 15.23 26.34 14.60
N ASP A 531 16.07 27.38 14.70
CA ASP A 531 16.55 27.96 15.98
C ASP A 531 16.47 29.50 16.03
N ARG A 532 15.46 30.05 16.70
CA ARG A 532 15.17 31.49 16.74
C ARG A 532 14.74 31.99 18.12
N CYS A 533 15.26 33.15 18.52
CA CYS A 533 14.90 33.80 19.78
C CYS A 533 13.62 34.66 19.69
N ASP A 534 13.19 35.01 18.47
CA ASP A 534 12.14 35.98 18.23
C ASP A 534 10.75 35.36 18.42
N ALA A 535 9.97 35.93 19.33
CA ALA A 535 8.59 35.52 19.58
C ALA A 535 7.68 35.92 18.39
N GLY A 536 6.85 34.99 17.95
CA GLY A 536 5.93 35.20 16.83
C GLY A 536 4.57 34.54 17.03
N TRP A 537 3.55 35.12 16.40
CA TRP A 537 2.18 34.60 16.35
C TRP A 537 2.10 33.27 15.57
N LEU A 538 1.19 32.41 16.02
CA LEU A 538 0.76 31.17 15.36
C LEU A 538 -0.77 31.15 15.19
N ALA A 539 -1.28 30.25 14.35
CA ALA A 539 -2.69 30.16 13.96
C ALA A 539 -3.69 30.04 15.14
N ASP A 540 -3.31 29.38 16.24
CA ASP A 540 -4.11 29.25 17.47
C ASP A 540 -4.23 30.58 18.26
N GLY A 541 -3.51 31.62 17.84
CA GLY A 541 -3.36 32.88 18.56
C GLY A 541 -2.39 32.77 19.74
N SER A 542 -1.62 31.68 19.86
CA SER A 542 -0.49 31.63 20.78
C SER A 542 0.71 32.36 20.20
N VAL A 543 1.62 32.74 21.11
CA VAL A 543 2.94 33.28 20.75
C VAL A 543 4.01 32.32 21.26
N ARG A 544 4.92 31.91 20.36
CA ARG A 544 5.98 30.92 20.63
C ARG A 544 7.30 31.31 19.95
N TYR A 545 8.38 30.63 20.32
CA TYR A 545 9.68 30.69 19.62
C TYR A 545 10.47 29.37 19.80
N PRO A 546 11.14 28.85 18.76
CA PRO A 546 11.86 27.57 18.82
C PRO A 546 13.34 27.76 19.16
N ILE A 547 13.85 27.10 20.20
CA ILE A 547 15.30 27.15 20.53
C ILE A 547 15.92 25.77 20.43
N SER A 548 16.85 25.61 19.50
CA SER A 548 17.70 24.42 19.36
C SER A 548 19.01 24.57 20.12
N ARG A 549 19.54 25.79 20.25
CA ARG A 549 20.81 26.08 20.96
C ARG A 549 20.57 27.03 22.14
N PRO A 550 20.76 26.59 23.40
CA PRO A 550 20.63 27.45 24.57
C PRO A 550 21.49 28.72 24.49
N ARG A 551 20.87 29.86 24.78
CA ARG A 551 21.43 31.21 24.69
C ARG A 551 20.97 32.04 25.89
N LYS A 552 21.90 32.71 26.59
CA LYS A 552 21.64 33.47 27.82
C LYS A 552 20.42 34.41 27.76
N ASN A 553 20.16 35.01 26.60
CA ASN A 553 19.14 36.03 26.41
C ASN A 553 17.75 35.48 26.00
N CYS A 554 17.63 34.16 25.73
CA CYS A 554 16.42 33.56 25.15
C CYS A 554 16.00 32.24 25.83
N SER A 555 16.97 31.37 26.14
CA SER A 555 16.80 30.20 27.01
C SER A 555 18.19 29.79 27.52
N PRO A 556 18.56 30.09 28.77
CA PRO A 556 19.92 29.86 29.26
C PRO A 556 20.28 28.38 29.49
N THR A 557 19.30 27.47 29.50
CA THR A 557 19.49 26.10 30.02
C THR A 557 18.99 24.98 29.11
N GLU A 558 17.97 25.19 28.27
CA GLU A 558 17.25 24.09 27.60
C GLU A 558 16.88 24.43 26.15
N SER A 559 16.93 23.41 25.27
CA SER A 559 16.39 23.45 23.90
C SER A 559 14.93 23.01 23.90
N ALA A 560 14.04 23.88 23.44
CA ALA A 560 12.59 23.65 23.39
C ALA A 560 11.89 24.69 22.49
N VAL A 561 10.70 24.37 22.00
CA VAL A 561 9.73 25.40 21.59
C VAL A 561 9.15 26.04 22.84
N ARG A 562 9.45 27.31 23.06
CA ARG A 562 9.02 28.09 24.22
C ARG A 562 7.64 28.70 23.96
N PHE A 563 6.76 28.59 24.95
CA PHE A 563 5.41 29.17 24.93
C PHE A 563 5.40 30.47 25.75
N VAL A 564 4.99 31.58 25.13
CA VAL A 564 4.86 32.90 25.78
C VAL A 564 3.48 33.05 26.42
N GLY A 565 2.43 32.57 25.75
CA GLY A 565 1.05 32.69 26.20
C GLY A 565 0.08 32.91 25.04
N PHE A 566 -1.13 33.34 25.41
CA PHE A 566 -2.15 33.90 24.52
C PHE A 566 -2.30 35.40 24.83
N PRO A 567 -1.41 36.27 24.29
CA PRO A 567 -1.48 37.72 24.52
C PRO A 567 -2.70 38.34 23.81
N ASP A 568 -3.03 39.57 24.20
CA ASP A 568 -4.12 40.34 23.59
C ASP A 568 -3.86 40.52 22.07
N LYS A 569 -4.79 40.01 21.27
CA LYS A 569 -4.72 40.02 19.80
C LYS A 569 -4.67 41.43 19.19
N THR A 570 -5.08 42.45 19.94
CA THR A 570 -5.05 43.86 19.54
C THR A 570 -3.71 44.54 19.81
N GLN A 571 -2.81 43.91 20.58
CA GLN A 571 -1.51 44.48 20.91
C GLN A 571 -0.48 44.19 19.82
N LYS A 572 0.15 45.27 19.35
CA LYS A 572 1.34 45.21 18.51
C LYS A 572 2.54 44.86 19.40
N SER A 573 2.89 43.57 19.48
CA SER A 573 4.05 43.13 20.27
C SER A 573 4.92 42.03 19.66
N PHE A 574 4.51 41.33 18.60
CA PHE A 574 5.21 40.15 18.10
C PHE A 574 5.33 40.11 16.57
N GLY A 575 6.30 39.33 16.07
CA GLY A 575 6.40 38.96 14.64
C GLY A 575 5.44 37.83 14.29
N VAL A 576 5.62 37.20 13.12
CA VAL A 576 4.76 36.07 12.72
C VAL A 576 5.58 34.93 12.13
N TYR A 577 5.19 33.69 12.46
CA TYR A 577 5.68 32.50 11.77
C TYR A 577 4.71 32.15 10.64
N CYS A 578 5.25 32.00 9.43
CA CYS A 578 4.48 31.64 8.24
C CYS A 578 4.90 30.25 7.77
N TYR A 579 3.98 29.59 7.08
CA TYR A 579 4.17 28.28 6.47
C TYR A 579 3.60 28.30 5.06
N LYS A 580 4.41 27.84 4.11
CA LYS A 580 4.02 27.69 2.71
C LYS A 580 4.08 26.21 2.37
N ALA A 581 2.93 25.62 2.09
CA ALA A 581 2.86 24.22 1.66
C ALA A 581 3.61 24.04 0.33
N GLU A 582 4.24 22.89 0.18
CA GLU A 582 4.75 22.43 -1.11
C GLU A 582 3.55 22.04 -2.01
N GLN A 583 3.62 22.36 -3.31
CA GLN A 583 2.51 22.14 -4.28
C GLN A 583 2.59 20.77 -4.94
#